data_AF-A0A2H3BDS6-F1
#
_entry.id   AF-A0A2H3BDS6-F1
#
_cell.length_a   1.000
_cell.length_b   1.000
_cell.length_c   1.000
_cell.angle_alpha   90.00
_cell.angle_beta   90.00
_cell.angle_gamma   90.00
#
_symmetry.space_group_name_H-M   'P 1'
#
loop_
_entity.id
_entity.type
_entity.pdbx_description
1 polymer ?
#
loop_
_entity_poly.entity_id
_entity_poly.type
_entity_poly.pdbx_seq_one_letter_code
_entity_poly.pdbx_strand_id
1 'polypeptide(L)'
;MSTAVQSTTQPVVTQAERIPRHRLQGGFLISPETALEWASKLENKPVTKFSAAWQSIELRVSRMGARFSIVGEEPFGQFMVVTQIKSFRRGYLGMDPSKIPQFEEGEPEAIARKMLEEEGIHNPVYATYLD
;
A
#
# COMPACT_ATOMS: atom_id res chain seq x y z
N MET A 1 -22.08 -38.74 -30.92
CA MET A 1 -22.06 -37.60 -29.98
C MET A 1 -20.72 -37.63 -29.28
N SER A 2 -19.79 -36.72 -29.63
CA SER A 2 -18.49 -36.61 -28.96
C SER A 2 -18.30 -35.16 -28.55
N THR A 3 -18.42 -34.89 -27.27
CA THR A 3 -18.14 -33.58 -26.68
C THR A 3 -16.67 -33.54 -26.32
N ALA A 4 -15.88 -32.80 -27.09
CA ALA A 4 -14.48 -32.55 -26.79
C ALA A 4 -14.39 -31.57 -25.60
N VAL A 5 -13.75 -32.02 -24.52
CA VAL A 5 -13.38 -31.17 -23.38
C VAL A 5 -12.24 -30.26 -23.85
N GLN A 6 -12.50 -28.96 -23.99
CA GLN A 6 -11.47 -27.96 -24.24
C GLN A 6 -10.68 -27.75 -22.96
N SER A 7 -9.49 -28.35 -22.89
CA SER A 7 -8.48 -28.00 -21.89
C SER A 7 -8.02 -26.57 -22.15
N THR A 8 -8.49 -25.63 -21.32
CA THR A 8 -8.00 -24.26 -21.31
C THR A 8 -6.62 -24.25 -20.65
N THR A 9 -5.57 -24.30 -21.45
CA THR A 9 -4.19 -24.12 -20.98
C THR A 9 -4.04 -22.71 -20.43
N GLN A 10 -4.02 -22.57 -19.11
CA GLN A 10 -3.58 -21.34 -18.46
C GLN A 10 -2.11 -21.07 -18.82
N PRO A 11 -1.71 -19.83 -19.13
CA PRO A 11 -0.33 -19.53 -19.43
C PRO A 11 0.54 -19.76 -18.19
N VAL A 12 1.47 -20.70 -18.29
CA VAL A 12 2.52 -20.92 -17.28
C VAL A 12 3.49 -19.75 -17.40
N VAL A 13 3.34 -18.74 -16.56
CA VAL A 13 4.33 -17.66 -16.43
C VAL A 13 5.62 -18.29 -15.91
N THR A 14 6.62 -18.41 -16.80
CA THR A 14 7.93 -18.96 -16.47
C THR A 14 8.67 -18.03 -15.51
N GLN A 15 9.43 -18.61 -14.58
CA GLN A 15 10.13 -17.91 -13.49
C GLN A 15 11.10 -16.80 -13.94
N ALA A 16 11.45 -16.74 -15.23
CA ALA A 16 12.43 -15.81 -15.80
C ALA A 16 11.91 -14.39 -16.06
N GLU A 17 10.60 -14.13 -15.94
CA GLU A 17 9.98 -12.85 -16.34
C GLU A 17 9.36 -12.06 -15.19
N ARG A 18 9.60 -12.48 -13.94
CA ARG A 18 9.01 -11.85 -12.76
C ARG A 18 9.72 -10.54 -12.42
N ILE A 19 8.98 -9.43 -12.42
CA ILE A 19 9.48 -8.12 -11.97
C ILE A 19 9.77 -8.20 -10.46
N PRO A 20 11.04 -8.07 -10.00
CA PRO A 20 11.37 -8.24 -8.60
C PRO A 20 10.81 -7.13 -7.71
N ARG A 21 10.40 -7.50 -6.50
CA ARG A 21 9.94 -6.59 -5.43
C ARG A 21 10.66 -6.97 -4.14
N HIS A 22 11.76 -6.29 -3.85
CA HIS A 22 12.71 -6.74 -2.83
C HIS A 22 12.44 -6.20 -1.43
N ARG A 23 11.37 -5.42 -1.24
CA ARG A 23 11.01 -4.83 0.04
C ARG A 23 9.57 -5.20 0.41
N LEU A 24 9.35 -5.31 1.72
CA LEU A 24 8.03 -5.32 2.32
C LEU A 24 7.80 -3.97 2.98
N GLN A 25 6.60 -3.43 2.81
CA GLN A 25 6.10 -2.25 3.49
C GLN A 25 4.89 -2.66 4.33
N GLY A 26 4.92 -2.34 5.62
CA GLY A 26 3.80 -2.48 6.55
C GLY A 26 3.28 -1.11 6.92
N GLY A 27 1.96 -0.94 6.91
CA GLY A 27 1.37 0.36 7.16
C GLY A 27 -0.14 0.40 7.03
N PHE A 28 -0.68 1.61 7.21
CA PHE A 28 -2.10 1.90 7.16
C PHE A 28 -2.51 2.30 5.75
N LEU A 29 -3.50 1.60 5.18
CA LEU A 29 -4.03 1.91 3.87
C LEU A 29 -4.88 3.18 3.91
N ILE A 30 -4.66 4.01 2.90
CA ILE A 30 -5.37 5.27 2.66
C ILE A 30 -5.94 5.20 1.25
N SER A 31 -7.25 5.41 1.11
CA SER A 31 -7.88 5.49 -0.21
C SER A 31 -7.45 6.77 -0.93
N PRO A 32 -7.47 6.81 -2.27
CA PRO A 32 -7.20 8.03 -3.02
C PRO A 32 -8.09 9.22 -2.60
N GLU A 33 -9.37 8.97 -2.35
CA GLU A 33 -10.34 9.98 -1.92
C GLU A 33 -9.96 10.54 -0.54
N THR A 34 -9.68 9.66 0.42
CA THR A 34 -9.25 10.06 1.77
C THR A 34 -7.92 10.83 1.72
N ALA A 35 -7.00 10.47 0.83
CA ALA A 35 -5.75 11.22 0.66
C ALA A 35 -5.98 12.65 0.17
N LEU A 36 -6.88 12.86 -0.80
CA LEU A 36 -7.20 14.21 -1.29
C LEU A 36 -7.92 15.05 -0.23
N GLU A 37 -8.87 14.44 0.50
CA GLU A 37 -9.57 15.10 1.60
C GLU A 37 -8.61 15.49 2.73
N TRP A 38 -7.74 14.55 3.13
CA TRP A 38 -6.75 14.80 4.17
C TRP A 38 -5.78 15.91 3.76
N ALA A 39 -5.25 15.87 2.54
CA ALA A 39 -4.39 16.94 2.03
C ALA A 39 -5.12 18.29 1.98
N SER A 40 -6.40 18.31 1.62
CA SER A 40 -7.20 19.55 1.60
C SER A 40 -7.34 20.16 2.99
N LYS A 41 -7.49 19.33 4.02
CA LYS A 41 -7.51 19.77 5.43
C LYS A 41 -6.14 20.33 5.85
N LEU A 42 -5.05 19.63 5.54
CA LEU A 42 -3.68 20.06 5.88
C LEU A 42 -3.33 21.42 5.25
N GLU A 43 -3.77 21.65 4.02
CA GLU A 43 -3.47 22.87 3.26
C GLU A 43 -4.50 24.00 3.49
N ASN A 44 -5.59 23.72 4.21
CA ASN A 44 -6.73 24.62 4.41
C ASN A 44 -7.30 25.18 3.08
N LYS A 45 -7.31 24.36 2.03
CA LYS A 45 -7.86 24.68 0.70
C LYS A 45 -8.12 23.38 -0.09
N PRO A 46 -9.01 23.40 -1.10
CA PRO A 46 -9.24 22.21 -1.92
C PRO A 46 -7.96 21.75 -2.65
N VAL A 47 -7.62 20.47 -2.47
CA VAL A 47 -6.54 19.78 -3.19
C VAL A 47 -7.14 18.73 -4.11
N THR A 48 -6.90 18.88 -5.42
CA THR A 48 -7.45 17.97 -6.45
C THR A 48 -6.39 17.15 -7.17
N LYS A 49 -5.11 17.46 -6.96
CA LYS A 49 -3.98 16.77 -7.61
C LYS A 49 -3.28 15.86 -6.62
N PHE A 50 -3.12 14.58 -6.97
CA PHE A 50 -2.39 13.61 -6.14
C PHE A 50 -0.94 13.99 -5.88
N SER A 51 -0.27 14.67 -6.81
CA SER A 51 1.10 15.14 -6.59
C SER A 51 1.19 16.18 -5.47
N ALA A 52 0.19 17.07 -5.35
CA ALA A 52 0.11 18.02 -4.25
C ALA A 52 -0.26 17.32 -2.95
N ALA A 53 -1.24 16.41 -2.99
CA ALA A 53 -1.64 15.63 -1.82
C ALA A 53 -0.47 14.81 -1.25
N TRP A 54 0.32 14.17 -2.12
CA TRP A 54 1.52 13.44 -1.74
C TRP A 54 2.49 14.31 -0.95
N GLN A 55 2.80 15.51 -1.42
CA GLN A 55 3.77 16.39 -0.75
C GLN A 55 3.30 16.80 0.64
N SER A 56 2.04 17.21 0.77
CA SER A 56 1.46 17.63 2.05
C SER A 56 1.41 16.48 3.05
N ILE A 57 0.99 15.30 2.59
CA ILE A 57 0.89 14.10 3.43
C ILE A 57 2.27 13.57 3.81
N GLU A 58 3.20 13.42 2.86
CA GLU A 58 4.58 12.97 3.13
C GLU A 58 5.26 13.86 4.17
N LEU A 59 5.09 15.19 4.06
CA LEU A 59 5.61 16.13 5.05
C LEU A 59 4.96 15.94 6.43
N ARG A 60 3.66 15.61 6.48
CA ARG A 60 2.96 15.35 7.75
C ARG A 60 3.41 14.06 8.40
N VAL A 61 3.49 12.96 7.63
CA VAL A 61 3.83 11.63 8.15
C VAL A 61 5.31 11.45 8.47
N SER A 62 6.20 12.12 7.73
CA SER A 62 7.64 12.11 8.03
C SER A 62 7.98 12.69 9.40
N ARG A 63 7.22 13.70 9.86
CA ARG A 63 7.34 14.24 11.23
C ARG A 63 6.91 13.23 12.31
N MET A 64 6.20 12.19 11.93
CA MET A 64 5.78 11.08 12.80
C MET A 64 6.69 9.85 12.65
N GLY A 65 7.79 9.95 11.89
CA GLY A 65 8.69 8.83 11.61
C GLY A 65 8.17 7.83 10.57
N ALA A 66 7.05 8.14 9.90
CA ALA A 66 6.45 7.31 8.87
C ALA A 66 6.77 7.83 7.45
N ARG A 67 6.38 7.07 6.43
CA ARG A 67 6.46 7.49 5.01
C ARG A 67 5.12 7.32 4.33
N PHE A 68 4.92 8.03 3.24
CA PHE A 68 3.78 7.86 2.35
C PHE A 68 4.22 7.10 1.09
N SER A 69 3.47 6.07 0.73
CA SER A 69 3.78 5.24 -0.43
C SER A 69 2.55 4.93 -1.29
N ILE A 70 2.76 4.69 -2.57
CA ILE A 70 1.77 4.01 -3.42
C ILE A 70 2.04 2.51 -3.28
N VAL A 71 1.00 1.74 -2.97
CA VAL A 71 1.10 0.30 -2.77
C VAL A 71 0.13 -0.45 -3.69
N GLY A 72 0.42 -1.72 -3.91
CA GLY A 72 -0.35 -2.58 -4.80
C GLY A 72 0.20 -2.67 -6.21
N GLU A 73 -0.52 -3.40 -7.05
CA GLU A 73 -0.11 -3.65 -8.44
C GLU A 73 -0.52 -2.51 -9.37
N GLU A 74 -1.62 -1.84 -9.06
CA GLU A 74 -2.15 -0.73 -9.84
C GLU A 74 -1.50 0.61 -9.45
N PRO A 75 -0.94 1.36 -10.42
CA PRO A 75 -0.50 2.72 -10.17
C PRO A 75 -1.66 3.57 -9.62
N PHE A 76 -1.44 4.22 -8.48
CA PHE A 76 -2.44 5.05 -7.79
C PHE A 76 -3.68 4.31 -7.28
N GLY A 77 -3.66 2.97 -7.23
CA GLY A 77 -4.77 2.18 -6.72
C GLY A 77 -4.97 2.35 -5.21
N GLN A 78 -3.87 2.34 -4.45
CA GLN A 78 -3.90 2.53 -3.00
C GLN A 78 -2.68 3.30 -2.52
N PHE A 79 -2.89 4.08 -1.46
CA PHE A 79 -1.81 4.73 -0.72
C PHE A 79 -1.63 4.06 0.63
N MET A 80 -0.43 4.22 1.21
CA MET A 80 -0.11 3.69 2.53
C MET A 80 0.71 4.69 3.33
N VAL A 81 0.35 4.85 4.60
CA VAL A 81 1.24 5.41 5.62
C VAL A 81 2.08 4.27 6.18
N VAL A 82 3.31 4.16 5.71
CA VAL A 82 4.27 3.09 6.00
C VAL A 82 4.94 3.33 7.35
N THR A 83 4.82 2.36 8.25
CA THR A 83 5.46 2.34 9.57
C THR A 83 6.57 1.29 9.68
N GLN A 84 6.50 0.22 8.88
CA GLN A 84 7.51 -0.85 8.87
C GLN A 84 8.06 -1.10 7.47
N ILE A 85 9.36 -1.33 7.38
CA ILE A 85 10.04 -1.72 6.15
C ILE A 85 11.00 -2.87 6.45
N LYS A 86 11.00 -3.90 5.61
CA LYS A 86 11.93 -5.03 5.71
C LYS A 86 12.38 -5.50 4.33
N SER A 87 13.62 -5.93 4.20
CA SER A 87 14.09 -6.58 2.98
C SER A 87 13.44 -7.97 2.81
N PHE A 88 12.95 -8.25 1.60
CA PHE A 88 12.41 -9.53 1.20
C PHE A 88 12.82 -9.85 -0.25
N ARG A 89 14.03 -10.39 -0.41
CA ARG A 89 14.64 -10.64 -1.73
C ARG A 89 13.90 -11.65 -2.61
N ARG A 90 12.92 -12.37 -2.06
CA ARG A 90 12.14 -13.39 -2.77
C ARG A 90 10.85 -12.83 -3.38
N GLY A 91 10.50 -11.58 -3.10
CA GLY A 91 9.28 -10.95 -3.58
C GLY A 91 9.33 -10.61 -5.06
N TYR A 92 8.17 -10.63 -5.70
CA TYR A 92 7.97 -10.27 -7.10
C TYR A 92 6.52 -9.83 -7.36
N LEU A 93 6.29 -9.07 -8.42
CA LEU A 93 4.95 -8.63 -8.85
C LEU A 93 4.05 -9.83 -9.19
N GLY A 94 2.79 -9.85 -8.72
CA GLY A 94 1.91 -11.01 -8.88
C GLY A 94 2.23 -12.17 -7.94
N MET A 95 3.03 -11.95 -6.89
CA MET A 95 3.24 -12.96 -5.86
C MET A 95 1.93 -13.22 -5.12
N ASP A 96 1.58 -14.50 -4.99
CA ASP A 96 0.45 -14.97 -4.17
C ASP A 96 0.51 -14.33 -2.76
N PRO A 97 -0.52 -13.58 -2.34
CA PRO A 97 -0.54 -12.90 -1.04
C PRO A 97 -0.28 -13.82 0.14
N SER A 98 -0.69 -15.10 0.06
CA SER A 98 -0.46 -16.08 1.13
C SER A 98 1.03 -16.40 1.38
N LYS A 99 1.89 -16.08 0.41
CA LYS A 99 3.35 -16.28 0.48
C LYS A 99 4.09 -15.01 0.92
N ILE A 100 3.39 -13.89 1.04
CA ILE A 100 3.95 -12.63 1.50
C ILE A 100 3.90 -12.63 3.04
N PRO A 101 5.06 -12.57 3.73
CA PRO A 101 5.07 -12.43 5.18
C PRO A 101 4.31 -11.17 5.60
N GLN A 102 3.42 -11.30 6.56
CA GLN A 102 2.64 -10.17 7.10
C GLN A 102 3.37 -9.55 8.29
N PHE A 103 3.34 -8.23 8.37
CA PHE A 103 3.69 -7.51 9.59
C PHE A 103 2.54 -7.56 10.60
N GLU A 104 2.89 -7.47 11.87
CA GLU A 104 1.95 -7.30 12.97
C GLU A 104 2.05 -5.88 13.52
N GLU A 105 0.93 -5.33 13.97
CA GLU A 105 0.91 -4.03 14.66
C GLU A 105 1.59 -4.17 16.02
N GLY A 106 2.52 -3.25 16.31
CA GLY A 106 3.11 -3.09 17.65
C GLY A 106 2.71 -1.78 18.30
N GLU A 107 3.43 -1.40 19.37
CA GLU A 107 3.24 -0.10 20.02
C GLU A 107 3.42 1.10 19.07
N PRO A 108 4.42 1.12 18.16
CA PRO A 108 4.56 2.24 17.20
C PRO A 108 3.34 2.39 16.29
N GLU A 109 2.77 1.27 15.83
CA GLU A 109 1.56 1.26 14.99
C GLU A 109 0.33 1.73 15.76
N ALA A 110 0.19 1.35 17.04
CA ALA A 110 -0.90 1.84 17.87
C ALA A 110 -0.84 3.38 18.04
N ILE A 111 0.36 3.95 18.18
CA ILE A 111 0.55 5.41 18.22
C ILE A 111 0.19 6.03 16.87
N ALA A 112 0.69 5.47 15.76
CA ALA A 112 0.38 5.96 14.42
C ALA A 112 -1.12 5.90 14.10
N ARG A 113 -1.81 4.82 14.49
CA ARG A 113 -3.26 4.67 14.37
C ARG A 113 -4.00 5.80 15.08
N LYS A 114 -3.66 6.07 16.34
CA LYS A 114 -4.26 7.16 17.10
C LYS A 114 -4.03 8.53 16.43
N MET A 115 -2.83 8.77 15.91
CA MET A 115 -2.53 10.01 15.20
C MET A 115 -3.36 10.14 13.91
N LEU A 116 -3.53 9.06 13.15
CA LEU A 116 -4.40 9.05 11.96
C LEU A 116 -5.86 9.33 12.33
N GLU A 117 -6.34 8.79 13.45
CA GLU A 117 -7.68 9.07 13.97
C GLU A 117 -7.86 10.55 14.35
N GLU A 118 -6.84 11.18 14.95
CA GLU A 118 -6.82 12.63 15.26
C GLU A 118 -6.84 13.50 13.99
N GLU A 119 -6.29 13.00 12.88
CA GLU A 119 -6.39 13.61 11.55
C GLU A 119 -7.75 13.38 10.86
N GLY A 120 -8.64 12.61 11.49
CA GLY A 120 -9.96 12.26 10.98
C GLY A 120 -9.96 11.07 10.02
N ILE A 121 -8.91 10.25 10.03
CA ILE A 121 -8.84 8.98 9.30
C ILE A 121 -9.24 7.86 10.26
N HIS A 122 -10.51 7.48 10.21
CA HIS A 122 -11.08 6.50 11.13
C HIS A 122 -10.95 5.07 10.60
N ASN A 123 -10.73 4.11 11.51
CA ASN A 123 -10.61 2.68 11.21
C ASN A 123 -9.61 2.33 10.09
N PRO A 124 -8.37 2.86 10.10
CA PRO A 124 -7.41 2.54 9.05
C PRO A 124 -7.07 1.05 9.06
N VAL A 125 -7.03 0.44 7.87
CA VAL A 125 -6.69 -0.98 7.69
C VAL A 125 -5.17 -1.11 7.67
N TYR A 126 -4.61 -1.94 8.54
CA TYR A 126 -3.18 -2.25 8.52
C TYR A 126 -2.92 -3.41 7.55
N ALA A 127 -1.93 -3.26 6.66
CA ALA A 127 -1.63 -4.24 5.62
C ALA A 127 -0.14 -4.30 5.31
N THR A 128 0.27 -5.39 4.64
CA THR A 128 1.64 -5.56 4.14
C THR A 128 1.66 -5.69 2.62
N TYR A 129 2.52 -4.92 1.96
CA TYR A 129 2.69 -4.93 0.51
C TYR A 129 4.15 -5.11 0.10
N LEU A 130 4.33 -5.65 -1.10
CA LEU A 130 5.62 -5.73 -1.77
C LEU A 130 5.93 -4.41 -2.51
N ASP A 131 7.19 -3.98 -2.43
CA ASP A 131 7.72 -2.77 -3.08
C ASP A 131 9.00 -3.05 -3.89
#